data_AF-A0A7Z0RT04-F1
#
_entry.id   AF-A0A7Z0RT04-F1
#
_cell.length_a   1.000
_cell.length_b   1.000
_cell.length_c   1.000
_cell.angle_alpha   90.00
_cell.angle_beta   90.00
_cell.angle_gamma   90.00
#
_symmetry.space_group_name_H-M   'P 1'
#
loop_
_entity.id
_entity.type
_entity.pdbx_description
1 polymer ?
#
loop_
_entity_poly.entity_id
_entity_poly.type
_entity_poly.pdbx_seq_one_letter_code
_entity_poly.pdbx_strand_id
1 'polypeptide(L)'
;SMTQGMIGYWLETEINRVLSEIGSDRAVGTIITRVEVDKDDPRFDRPTKPIGPFYTEEEMQELKEAQPEAIYKADSAGRGYRKVVASPLPISILEHKLISTLVEQKNIIIACGGGGVPVIEKDNTYE
;
A
#
# COMPACT_ATOMS: atom_id res chain seq x y z
N SER A 1 2.69 3.99 6.49
CA SER A 1 2.24 2.59 6.45
C SER A 1 3.33 1.69 7.02
N MET A 2 3.02 0.93 8.08
CA MET A 2 3.98 0.01 8.72
C MET A 2 4.42 -1.13 7.78
N THR A 3 3.53 -1.56 6.86
CA THR A 3 3.80 -2.70 5.97
C THR A 3 4.89 -2.42 4.95
N GLN A 4 5.08 -1.15 4.53
CA GLN A 4 6.14 -0.78 3.59
C GLN A 4 7.52 -1.03 4.19
N GLY A 5 7.74 -0.60 5.44
CA GLY A 5 9.01 -0.85 6.13
C GLY A 5 9.25 -2.34 6.37
N MET A 6 8.23 -3.07 6.83
CA MET A 6 8.33 -4.51 7.12
C MET A 6 8.62 -5.35 5.86
N ILE A 7 7.83 -5.17 4.80
CA ILE A 7 8.00 -5.92 3.55
C ILE A 7 9.26 -5.46 2.83
N GLY A 8 9.53 -4.15 2.84
CA GLY A 8 10.74 -3.57 2.28
C GLY A 8 12.00 -4.17 2.92
N TYR A 9 12.04 -4.25 4.25
CA TYR A 9 13.13 -4.91 4.98
C TYR A 9 13.38 -6.36 4.53
N TRP A 10 12.32 -7.18 4.42
CA TRP A 10 12.46 -8.57 3.97
C TRP A 10 12.98 -8.66 2.54
N LEU A 11 12.44 -7.84 1.64
CA LEU A 11 12.88 -7.80 0.24
C LEU A 11 14.32 -7.31 0.11
N GLU A 12 14.69 -6.22 0.80
CA GLU A 12 16.06 -5.72 0.85
C GLU A 12 17.04 -6.78 1.36
N THR A 13 16.66 -7.52 2.40
CA THR A 13 17.51 -8.56 2.99
C THR A 13 17.85 -9.64 1.96
N GLU A 14 16.84 -10.15 1.25
CA GLU A 14 17.04 -11.19 0.24
C GLU A 14 17.73 -10.66 -1.02
N ILE A 15 17.39 -9.45 -1.46
CA ILE A 15 18.07 -8.83 -2.61
C ILE A 15 19.56 -8.62 -2.30
N ASN A 16 19.89 -8.11 -1.12
CA ASN A 16 21.29 -7.95 -0.70
C ASN A 16 22.04 -9.28 -0.67
N ARG A 17 21.41 -10.35 -0.16
CA ARG A 17 22.00 -11.70 -0.19
C ARG A 17 22.35 -12.11 -1.62
N VAL A 18 21.40 -11.98 -2.56
CA VAL A 18 21.60 -12.34 -3.97
C VAL A 18 22.67 -11.46 -4.63
N LEU A 19 22.67 -10.14 -4.39
CA LEU A 19 23.68 -9.23 -4.93
C LEU A 19 25.09 -9.61 -4.46
N SER A 20 25.23 -10.00 -3.19
CA SER A 20 26.49 -10.50 -2.65
C SER A 20 26.92 -11.81 -3.31
N GLU A 21 25.99 -12.75 -3.56
CA GLU A 21 26.29 -14.03 -4.21
C GLU A 21 26.79 -13.87 -5.64
N ILE A 22 26.26 -12.89 -6.38
CA ILE A 22 26.66 -12.61 -7.77
C ILE A 22 27.80 -11.58 -7.88
N GLY A 23 28.34 -11.09 -6.76
CA GLY A 23 29.40 -10.09 -6.74
C GLY A 23 28.99 -8.73 -7.34
N SER A 24 27.73 -8.35 -7.24
CA SER A 24 27.24 -7.05 -7.73
C SER A 24 27.45 -5.95 -6.69
N ASP A 25 27.82 -4.76 -7.17
CA ASP A 25 28.06 -3.54 -6.40
C ASP A 25 26.82 -2.62 -6.27
N ARG A 26 25.69 -3.03 -6.84
CA ARG A 26 24.45 -2.24 -6.79
C ARG A 26 23.95 -2.17 -5.34
N ALA A 27 23.45 -1.00 -4.93
CA ALA A 27 22.75 -0.87 -3.66
C ALA A 27 21.25 -1.16 -3.83
N VAL A 28 20.61 -1.65 -2.77
CA VAL A 28 19.15 -1.76 -2.66
C VAL A 28 18.66 -0.91 -1.51
N GLY A 29 17.48 -0.30 -1.66
CA GLY A 29 16.84 0.44 -0.56
C GLY A 29 15.33 0.62 -0.77
N THR A 30 14.60 0.67 0.34
CA THR A 30 13.16 0.93 0.39
C THR A 30 12.90 2.40 0.69
N ILE A 31 11.99 2.99 -0.08
CA ILE A 31 11.52 4.35 0.16
C ILE A 31 10.08 4.28 0.61
N ILE A 32 9.82 4.78 1.83
CA ILE A 32 8.44 5.02 2.27
C ILE A 32 7.82 6.00 1.30
N THR A 33 6.78 5.55 0.60
CA THR A 33 6.23 6.26 -0.54
C THR A 33 4.83 6.75 -0.24
N ARG A 34 4.61 8.04 -0.44
CA ARG A 34 3.30 8.71 -0.41
C ARG A 34 2.78 8.88 -1.82
N VAL A 35 1.48 8.64 -1.97
CA VAL A 35 0.77 8.71 -3.24
C VAL A 35 -0.38 9.68 -3.07
N GLU A 36 -0.29 10.78 -3.80
CA GLU A 36 -1.34 11.78 -3.88
C GLU A 36 -2.60 11.17 -4.51
N VAL A 37 -3.74 11.45 -3.90
CA VAL A 37 -5.07 11.06 -4.38
C VAL A 37 -6.01 12.25 -4.31
N ASP A 38 -7.01 12.28 -5.20
CA ASP A 38 -8.02 13.34 -5.20
C ASP A 38 -8.93 13.21 -3.97
N LYS A 39 -9.05 14.27 -3.15
CA LYS A 39 -9.96 14.30 -2.00
C LYS A 39 -11.42 14.06 -2.40
N ASP A 40 -11.78 14.42 -3.62
CA ASP A 40 -13.12 14.32 -4.17
C ASP A 40 -13.29 13.03 -5.01
N ASP A 41 -12.35 12.07 -4.95
CA ASP A 41 -12.49 10.81 -5.68
C ASP A 41 -13.75 10.04 -5.20
N PRO A 42 -14.71 9.75 -6.10
CA PRO A 42 -15.96 9.07 -5.74
C PRO A 42 -15.76 7.64 -5.20
N ARG A 43 -14.55 7.09 -5.26
CA ARG A 43 -14.20 5.79 -4.68
C ARG A 43 -14.05 5.83 -3.17
N PHE A 44 -13.97 7.01 -2.54
CA PHE A 44 -14.08 7.12 -1.08
C PHE A 44 -15.46 6.67 -0.60
N ASP A 45 -16.52 7.09 -1.30
CA ASP A 45 -17.91 6.70 -0.97
C ASP A 45 -18.26 5.28 -1.44
N ARG A 46 -17.39 4.67 -2.27
CA ARG A 46 -17.62 3.36 -2.89
C ARG A 46 -16.41 2.44 -2.67
N PRO A 47 -16.16 1.98 -1.44
CA PRO A 47 -15.04 1.10 -1.15
C PRO A 47 -15.20 -0.25 -1.85
N THR A 48 -14.14 -0.67 -2.54
CA THR A 48 -14.13 -1.88 -3.37
C THR A 48 -12.96 -2.80 -3.08
N LYS A 49 -11.86 -2.29 -2.51
CA LYS A 49 -10.62 -3.06 -2.35
C LYS A 49 -10.72 -3.94 -1.11
N PRO A 50 -10.74 -5.28 -1.25
CA PRO A 50 -10.83 -6.18 -0.12
C PRO A 50 -9.48 -6.30 0.60
N ILE A 51 -9.50 -6.22 1.93
CA ILE A 51 -8.32 -6.32 2.81
C ILE A 51 -8.57 -7.35 3.91
N GLY A 52 -7.49 -7.83 4.53
CA GLY A 52 -7.57 -8.77 5.65
C GLY A 52 -8.08 -10.17 5.25
N PRO A 53 -8.40 -11.02 6.24
CA PRO A 53 -8.85 -12.39 6.04
C PRO A 53 -10.31 -12.45 5.56
N PHE A 54 -10.79 -13.67 5.32
CA PHE A 54 -12.21 -13.97 5.11
C PHE A 54 -12.89 -14.21 6.46
N TYR A 55 -14.15 -13.78 6.55
CA TYR A 55 -15.01 -13.94 7.72
C TYR A 55 -16.30 -14.66 7.35
N THR A 56 -16.88 -15.39 8.30
CA THR A 56 -18.27 -15.83 8.20
C THR A 56 -19.23 -14.65 8.34
N GLU A 57 -20.52 -14.86 8.07
CA GLU A 57 -21.55 -13.85 8.33
C GLU A 57 -21.55 -13.46 9.82
N GLU A 58 -21.52 -14.44 10.72
CA GLU A 58 -21.56 -14.27 12.17
C GLU A 58 -20.37 -13.44 12.66
N GLU A 59 -19.14 -13.81 12.28
CA GLU A 59 -17.92 -13.08 12.63
C GLU A 59 -17.95 -11.65 12.08
N MET A 60 -18.49 -11.45 10.88
CA MET A 60 -18.61 -10.12 10.28
C MET A 60 -19.58 -9.23 11.05
N GLN A 61 -20.72 -9.77 11.50
CA GLN A 61 -21.68 -9.00 12.30
C GLN A 61 -21.08 -8.58 13.65
N GLU A 62 -20.38 -9.49 14.35
CA GLU A 62 -19.68 -9.16 15.59
C GLU A 62 -18.62 -8.06 15.39
N LEU A 63 -17.83 -8.16 14.31
CA LEU A 63 -16.82 -7.15 13.98
C LEU A 63 -17.45 -5.79 13.62
N LYS A 64 -18.62 -5.81 12.98
CA LYS A 64 -19.36 -4.61 12.60
C LYS A 64 -19.97 -3.92 13.83
N GLU A 65 -20.37 -4.66 14.85
CA GLU A 65 -20.76 -4.09 16.14
C GLU A 65 -19.59 -3.39 16.84
N ALA A 66 -18.38 -3.99 16.76
CA ALA A 66 -17.17 -3.40 17.33
C ALA A 66 -16.59 -2.23 16.52
N GLN A 67 -16.81 -2.20 15.20
CA GLN A 67 -16.34 -1.15 14.27
C GLN A 67 -17.47 -0.78 13.28
N PRO A 68 -18.44 0.05 13.68
CA PRO A 68 -19.61 0.38 12.87
C PRO A 68 -19.29 1.01 11.51
N GLU A 69 -18.19 1.76 11.44
CA GLU A 69 -17.67 2.41 10.23
C GLU A 69 -16.95 1.45 9.25
N ALA A 70 -16.64 0.22 9.66
CA ALA A 70 -16.01 -0.75 8.78
C ALA A 70 -17.03 -1.34 7.79
N ILE A 71 -16.69 -1.30 6.50
CA ILE A 71 -17.54 -1.83 5.44
C ILE A 71 -17.05 -3.22 5.05
N TYR A 72 -17.96 -4.19 5.02
CA TYR A 72 -17.71 -5.57 4.60
C TYR A 72 -18.53 -5.90 3.36
N LYS A 73 -17.97 -6.71 2.46
CA LYS A 73 -18.67 -7.19 1.26
C LYS A 73 -18.47 -8.69 1.12
N ALA A 74 -19.51 -9.36 0.63
CA ALA A 74 -19.43 -10.76 0.24
C ALA A 74 -18.43 -10.91 -0.92
N ASP A 75 -17.58 -11.93 -0.81
CA ASP A 75 -16.68 -12.31 -1.89
C ASP A 75 -17.46 -12.92 -3.06
N SER A 76 -17.11 -12.52 -4.28
CA SER A 76 -17.81 -12.97 -5.49
C SER A 76 -17.71 -14.47 -5.74
N ALA A 77 -16.72 -15.16 -5.15
CA ALA A 77 -16.57 -16.61 -5.23
C ALA A 77 -17.20 -17.35 -4.04
N GLY A 78 -17.96 -16.67 -3.18
CA GLY A 78 -18.69 -17.30 -2.08
C GLY A 78 -17.82 -17.75 -0.91
N ARG A 79 -16.59 -17.22 -0.78
CA ARG A 79 -15.63 -17.60 0.28
C ARG A 79 -15.90 -16.95 1.65
N GLY A 80 -17.00 -16.21 1.77
CA GLY A 80 -17.35 -15.42 2.95
C GLY A 80 -17.24 -13.92 2.70
N TYR A 81 -17.02 -13.16 3.77
CA TYR A 81 -16.98 -11.70 3.77
C TYR A 81 -15.56 -11.19 3.95
N ARG A 82 -15.25 -10.04 3.35
CA ARG A 82 -14.00 -9.32 3.60
C ARG A 82 -14.27 -7.85 3.88
N LYS A 83 -13.45 -7.27 4.75
CA LYS A 83 -13.43 -5.81 4.93
C LYS A 83 -12.98 -5.17 3.62
N VAL A 84 -13.70 -4.15 3.18
CA VAL A 84 -13.34 -3.36 2.00
C VAL A 84 -12.99 -1.95 2.42
N VAL A 85 -12.03 -1.36 1.71
CA VAL A 85 -11.61 0.03 1.90
C VAL A 85 -11.70 0.81 0.60
N ALA A 86 -11.67 2.13 0.72
CA ALA A 86 -11.56 3.02 -0.42
C ALA A 86 -10.30 2.68 -1.25
N SER A 87 -10.42 2.85 -2.56
CA SER A 87 -9.32 2.60 -3.50
C SER A 87 -9.27 3.72 -4.54
N PRO A 88 -9.02 4.97 -4.11
CA PRO A 88 -8.94 6.12 -5.02
C PRO A 88 -7.83 5.92 -6.06
N LEU A 89 -7.94 6.62 -7.19
CA LEU A 89 -6.91 6.58 -8.22
C LEU A 89 -5.71 7.43 -7.81
N PRO A 90 -4.48 6.94 -8.07
CA PRO A 90 -3.28 7.72 -7.81
C PRO A 90 -3.19 8.89 -8.80
N ILE A 91 -2.92 10.09 -8.29
CA ILE A 91 -2.58 11.27 -9.09
C ILE A 91 -1.07 11.32 -9.31
N SER A 92 -0.30 11.22 -8.22
CA SER A 92 1.15 11.43 -8.24
C SER A 92 1.84 10.64 -7.14
N ILE A 93 3.10 10.25 -7.38
CA ILE A 93 3.99 9.72 -6.35
C ILE A 93 4.85 10.89 -5.84
N LEU A 94 4.75 11.23 -4.56
CA LEU A 94 5.43 12.43 -4.05
C LEU A 94 6.95 12.29 -4.09
N GLU A 95 7.47 11.09 -3.82
CA GLU A 95 8.91 10.80 -3.84
C GLU A 95 9.45 10.47 -5.24
N HIS A 96 8.69 10.67 -6.33
CA HIS A 96 9.11 10.24 -7.68
C HIS A 96 10.47 10.78 -8.09
N LYS A 97 10.79 12.05 -7.79
CA LYS A 97 12.09 12.65 -8.13
C LYS A 97 13.25 11.95 -7.42
N LEU A 98 13.08 11.63 -6.14
CA LEU A 98 14.08 10.92 -5.35
C LEU A 98 14.26 9.49 -5.87
N ILE A 99 13.14 8.79 -6.13
CA ILE A 99 13.15 7.44 -6.70
C ILE A 99 13.88 7.44 -8.05
N SER A 100 13.52 8.35 -8.97
CA SER A 100 14.16 8.47 -10.28
C SER A 100 15.66 8.73 -10.16
N THR A 101 16.08 9.67 -9.31
CA THR A 101 17.49 9.99 -9.07
C THR A 101 18.29 8.75 -8.64
N LEU A 102 17.75 7.97 -7.71
CA LEU A 102 18.43 6.77 -7.19
C LEU A 102 18.46 5.64 -8.22
N VAL A 103 17.40 5.48 -9.02
CA VAL A 103 17.34 4.50 -10.10
C VAL A 103 18.32 4.84 -11.22
N GLU A 104 18.46 6.12 -11.59
CA GLU A 104 19.43 6.61 -12.58
C GLU A 104 20.87 6.31 -12.17
N GLN A 105 21.15 6.28 -10.86
CA GLN A 105 22.43 5.84 -10.28
C GLN A 105 22.60 4.31 -10.24
N LYS A 106 21.72 3.56 -10.91
CA LYS A 106 21.69 2.09 -11.01
C LYS A 106 21.35 1.35 -9.71
N ASN A 107 20.86 2.04 -8.68
CA ASN A 107 20.38 1.37 -7.47
C ASN A 107 19.07 0.60 -7.73
N ILE A 108 18.77 -0.36 -6.87
CA ILE A 108 17.50 -1.11 -6.86
C ILE A 108 16.61 -0.48 -5.81
N ILE A 109 15.52 0.17 -6.23
CA ILE A 109 14.62 0.88 -5.32
C ILE A 109 13.30 0.13 -5.18
N ILE A 110 12.94 -0.19 -3.94
CA ILE A 110 11.63 -0.71 -3.58
C ILE A 110 10.78 0.49 -3.16
N ALA A 111 9.70 0.75 -3.90
CA ALA A 111 8.81 1.88 -3.66
C ALA A 111 7.35 1.45 -3.79
N CYS A 112 6.44 2.36 -3.42
CA CYS A 112 4.99 2.16 -3.54
C CYS A 112 4.46 0.89 -2.86
N GLY A 113 5.07 0.44 -1.75
CA GLY A 113 4.64 -0.77 -1.06
C GLY A 113 3.15 -0.70 -0.67
N GLY A 114 2.38 -1.71 -1.07
CA GLY A 114 0.92 -1.76 -0.89
C GLY A 114 0.11 -0.79 -1.77
N GLY A 115 0.76 -0.12 -2.73
CA GLY A 115 0.18 0.96 -3.55
C GLY A 115 0.60 2.36 -3.12
N GLY A 116 1.43 2.50 -2.07
CA GLY A 116 1.76 3.80 -1.47
C GLY A 116 0.84 4.18 -0.31
N VAL A 117 1.27 5.13 0.52
CA VAL A 117 0.42 5.75 1.54
C VAL A 117 -0.44 6.80 0.84
N PRO A 118 -1.77 6.61 0.73
CA PRO A 118 -2.62 7.61 0.11
C PRO A 118 -2.60 8.88 0.96
N VAL A 119 -2.37 10.02 0.33
CA VAL A 119 -2.38 11.35 0.97
C VAL A 119 -3.13 12.35 0.11
N ILE A 120 -3.71 13.35 0.75
CA ILE A 120 -4.47 14.42 0.10
C ILE A 120 -3.72 15.74 0.25
N GLU A 121 -3.66 16.53 -0.82
CA GLU A 121 -3.10 17.89 -0.74
C GLU A 121 -4.02 18.83 0.04
N LYS A 122 -3.45 19.56 1.00
CA LYS A 122 -4.13 20.57 1.80
C LYS A 122 -3.17 21.66 2.23
N ASP A 123 -3.50 22.92 1.97
CA ASP A 123 -2.72 24.09 2.39
C ASP A 123 -1.20 23.99 2.07
N ASN A 124 -0.86 23.50 0.87
CA ASN A 124 0.52 23.23 0.40
C ASN A 124 1.27 22.15 1.21
N THR A 125 0.57 21.31 1.95
CA THR A 125 1.09 20.08 2.56
C THR A 125 0.27 18.87 2.11
N TYR A 126 0.65 17.69 2.58
CA TYR A 126 -0.06 16.44 2.34
C TYR A 126 -0.42 15.80 3.69
N GLU A 127 -1.67 15.39 3.85
CA GLU A 127 -2.19 14.64 5.02
C GLU A 127 -2.70 13.25 4.65
#